data_AF-A0A2W4MZJ2-F1
#
_entry.id   AF-A0A2W4MZJ2-F1
#
_cell.length_a   1.000
_cell.length_b   1.000
_cell.length_c   1.000
_cell.angle_alpha   90.00
_cell.angle_beta   90.00
_cell.angle_gamma   90.00
#
_symmetry.space_group_name_H-M   'P 1'
#
loop_
_entity.id
_entity.type
_entity.pdbx_description
1 polymer ?
#
loop_
_entity_poly.entity_id
_entity_poly.type
_entity_poly.pdbx_seq_one_letter_code
_entity_poly.pdbx_strand_id
1 'polypeptide(L)'
;MLRICAATVGAAMLGTVMLAPHVSAQANCDWYAKTALKQQQENEQRKCGFKGPEWSLDLEAHLSWCRSVAPDVWKKQAQLRNQQLEACAKK
;
A
#
# COMPACT_ATOMS: atom_id res chain seq x y z
N MET A 1 -17.78 -36.13 9.08
CA MET A 1 -19.10 -36.22 8.44
C MET A 1 -20.17 -35.88 9.47
N LEU A 2 -20.84 -34.72 9.37
CA LEU A 2 -22.20 -34.54 9.90
C LEU A 2 -22.90 -33.32 9.28
N ARG A 3 -23.75 -33.64 8.30
CA ARG A 3 -25.10 -33.09 8.00
C ARG A 3 -25.29 -31.57 7.84
N ILE A 4 -25.43 -31.20 6.57
CA ILE A 4 -26.11 -30.01 6.06
C ILE A 4 -27.61 -30.10 6.42
N CYS A 5 -28.15 -29.08 7.09
CA CYS A 5 -29.59 -28.82 7.13
C CYS A 5 -29.85 -27.53 6.36
N ALA A 6 -30.22 -27.67 5.09
CA ALA A 6 -30.83 -26.59 4.33
C ALA A 6 -32.30 -26.48 4.75
N ALA A 7 -32.68 -25.35 5.34
CA ALA A 7 -34.08 -24.97 5.52
C ALA A 7 -34.32 -23.67 4.74
N THR A 8 -34.91 -23.83 3.56
CA THR A 8 -35.46 -22.76 2.74
C THR A 8 -36.82 -22.35 3.29
N VAL A 9 -36.95 -21.17 3.91
CA VAL A 9 -38.24 -20.48 4.05
C VAL A 9 -38.00 -18.97 4.11
N GLY A 10 -38.68 -18.23 3.23
CA GLY A 10 -38.95 -16.79 3.41
C GLY A 10 -38.27 -15.85 2.41
N ALA A 11 -38.85 -15.70 1.23
CA ALA A 11 -38.59 -14.54 0.38
C ALA A 11 -39.27 -13.31 0.99
N ALA A 12 -38.55 -12.61 1.87
CA ALA A 12 -38.78 -11.21 2.16
C ALA A 12 -37.44 -10.51 1.90
N MET A 13 -37.33 -9.84 0.74
CA MET A 13 -36.18 -9.02 0.38
C MET A 13 -36.17 -7.76 1.28
N LEU A 14 -35.87 -7.95 2.56
CA LEU A 14 -35.36 -6.88 3.42
C LEU A 14 -33.95 -6.63 2.94
N GLY A 15 -33.81 -5.63 2.06
CA GLY A 15 -32.54 -5.23 1.46
C GLY A 15 -31.50 -4.97 2.54
N THR A 16 -30.62 -5.95 2.76
CA THR A 16 -29.42 -5.75 3.55
C THR A 16 -28.51 -4.87 2.70
N VAL A 17 -28.52 -3.57 2.99
CA VAL A 17 -27.45 -2.69 2.53
C VAL A 17 -26.19 -3.22 3.20
N MET A 18 -25.41 -4.00 2.45
CA MET A 18 -24.07 -4.40 2.82
C MET A 18 -23.25 -3.11 2.87
N LEU A 19 -23.15 -2.49 4.06
CA LEU A 19 -22.09 -1.53 4.33
C LEU A 19 -20.78 -2.31 4.26
N ALA A 20 -20.21 -2.42 3.07
CA ALA A 20 -18.82 -2.82 2.94
C ALA A 20 -18.00 -1.87 3.83
N PRO A 21 -17.10 -2.40 4.68
CA PRO A 21 -16.19 -1.54 5.41
C PRO A 21 -15.43 -0.75 4.36
N HIS A 22 -15.66 0.56 4.34
CA HIS A 22 -14.81 1.47 3.60
C HIS A 22 -13.48 1.43 4.36
N VAL A 23 -12.59 0.51 3.97
CA VAL A 23 -11.17 0.69 4.17
C VAL A 23 -10.87 1.99 3.45
N SER A 24 -10.88 3.09 4.19
CA SER A 24 -10.55 4.39 3.66
C SER A 24 -9.23 4.22 2.92
N ALA A 25 -9.12 4.75 1.70
CA ALA A 25 -7.89 4.70 0.90
C ALA A 25 -6.66 5.30 1.64
N GLN A 26 -6.90 5.98 2.77
CA GLN A 26 -5.95 6.42 3.78
C GLN A 26 -5.22 5.28 4.50
N ALA A 27 -5.81 4.09 4.55
CA ALA A 27 -5.23 2.91 5.16
C ALA A 27 -4.01 2.48 4.34
N ASN A 28 -2.83 2.81 4.89
CA ASN A 28 -1.47 2.41 4.54
C ASN A 28 -0.52 3.52 4.08
N CYS A 29 -0.87 4.80 4.18
CA CYS A 29 0.12 5.87 3.95
C CYS A 29 1.28 5.85 4.96
N ASP A 30 1.02 5.47 6.21
CA ASP A 30 2.08 5.23 7.20
C ASP A 30 3.03 4.11 6.76
N TRP A 31 2.47 3.03 6.21
CA TRP A 31 3.27 1.93 5.69
C TRP A 31 4.12 2.40 4.50
N TYR A 32 3.50 3.11 3.55
CA TYR A 32 4.20 3.65 2.39
C TYR A 32 5.36 4.56 2.81
N ALA A 33 5.10 5.53 3.70
CA ALA A 33 6.09 6.51 4.12
C ALA A 33 7.26 5.85 4.87
N LYS A 34 6.99 4.94 5.81
CA LYS A 34 8.04 4.17 6.50
C LYS A 34 8.83 3.28 5.54
N THR A 35 8.18 2.71 4.54
CA THR A 35 8.82 1.90 3.50
C THR A 35 9.72 2.77 2.62
N ALA A 36 9.27 3.97 2.25
CA ALA A 36 10.06 4.94 1.49
C ALA A 36 11.35 5.33 2.22
N LEU A 37 11.28 5.58 3.53
CA LEU A 37 12.46 5.88 4.34
C LEU A 37 13.47 4.72 4.36
N LYS A 38 12.98 3.49 4.57
CA LYS A 38 13.84 2.30 4.56
C LYS A 38 14.51 2.09 3.21
N GLN A 39 13.75 2.26 2.13
CA GLN A 39 14.27 2.18 0.77
C GLN A 39 15.32 3.26 0.51
N GLN A 40 15.09 4.50 0.96
CA GLN A 40 16.08 5.57 0.84
C GLN A 40 17.35 5.30 1.66
N GLN A 41 17.20 4.79 2.86
CA GLN A 41 18.34 4.39 3.67
C GLN A 41 19.16 3.28 2.98
N GLU A 42 18.50 2.32 2.34
CA GLU A 42 19.17 1.29 1.53
C GLU A 42 19.89 1.89 0.30
N ASN A 43 19.24 2.82 -0.41
CA ASN A 43 19.85 3.56 -1.53
C ASN A 43 21.16 4.25 -1.11
N GLU A 44 21.17 4.88 0.07
CA GLU A 44 22.37 5.53 0.63
C GLU A 44 23.44 4.52 1.06
N GLN A 45 23.05 3.48 1.82
CA GLN A 45 23.96 2.45 2.32
C GLN A 45 24.67 1.72 1.19
N ARG A 46 23.93 1.39 0.13
CA ARG A 46 24.47 0.70 -1.06
C ARG A 46 25.10 1.64 -2.07
N LYS A 47 25.06 2.96 -1.83
CA LYS A 47 25.56 3.98 -2.77
C LYS A 47 24.93 3.86 -4.17
N CYS A 48 23.64 3.51 -4.25
CA CYS A 48 22.94 3.34 -5.51
C CYS A 48 22.78 4.65 -6.30
N GLY A 49 22.79 5.79 -5.60
CA GLY A 49 22.86 7.12 -6.20
C GLY A 49 21.51 7.66 -6.68
N PHE A 50 20.38 7.02 -6.35
CA PHE A 50 19.07 7.56 -6.67
C PHE A 50 18.79 8.84 -5.88
N LYS A 51 18.11 9.81 -6.50
CA LYS A 51 17.84 11.17 -5.98
C LYS A 51 16.44 11.59 -6.38
N GLY A 52 15.94 12.66 -5.75
CA GLY A 52 14.62 13.23 -6.02
C GLY A 52 13.68 13.12 -4.82
N PRO A 53 12.48 13.73 -4.89
CA PRO A 53 11.50 13.71 -3.81
C PRO A 53 11.11 12.30 -3.35
N GLU A 54 11.10 11.35 -4.27
CA GLU A 54 10.77 9.95 -4.01
C GLU A 54 11.84 9.19 -3.20
N TRP A 55 13.06 9.74 -3.18
CA TRP A 55 14.24 9.28 -2.45
C TRP A 55 14.62 10.26 -1.32
N SER A 56 13.63 10.95 -0.75
CA SER A 56 13.81 11.81 0.42
C SER A 56 13.72 11.01 1.74
N LEU A 57 14.43 11.45 2.78
CA LEU A 57 14.27 10.97 4.16
C LEU A 57 13.18 11.73 4.95
N ASP A 58 12.42 12.60 4.28
CA ASP A 58 11.31 13.34 4.88
C ASP A 58 10.03 12.47 4.96
N LEU A 59 9.68 12.03 6.17
CA LEU A 59 8.48 11.23 6.42
C LEU A 59 7.19 11.97 6.05
N GLU A 60 7.09 13.25 6.40
CA GLU A 60 5.87 14.04 6.20
C GLU A 60 5.65 14.33 4.71
N ALA A 61 6.72 14.52 3.94
CA ALA A 61 6.63 14.61 2.48
C ALA A 61 6.01 13.35 1.87
N HIS A 62 6.44 12.15 2.30
CA HIS A 62 5.87 10.88 1.82
C HIS A 62 4.41 10.68 2.28
N LEU A 63 4.07 11.08 3.50
CA LEU A 63 2.70 11.04 4.01
C LEU A 63 1.79 12.01 3.23
N SER A 64 2.25 13.24 3.02
CA SER A 64 1.52 14.26 2.26
C SER A 64 1.28 13.80 0.82
N TRP A 65 2.31 13.30 0.14
CA TRP A 65 2.18 12.79 -1.22
C TRP A 65 1.27 11.55 -1.30
N CYS A 66 1.42 10.58 -0.39
CA CYS A 66 0.56 9.40 -0.39
C CYS A 66 -0.92 9.77 -0.24
N ARG A 67 -1.24 10.75 0.61
CA ARG A 67 -2.61 11.23 0.84
C ARG A 67 -3.19 12.00 -0.35
N SER A 68 -2.35 12.48 -1.27
CA SER A 68 -2.80 13.24 -2.44
C SER A 68 -3.00 12.38 -3.69
N VAL A 69 -2.63 11.09 -3.65
CA VAL A 69 -2.71 10.17 -4.80
C VAL A 69 -3.59 8.96 -4.52
N ALA A 70 -4.09 8.32 -5.58
CA ALA A 70 -4.84 7.08 -5.46
C ALA A 70 -3.94 5.92 -4.99
N PRO A 71 -4.50 4.89 -4.32
CA PRO A 71 -3.69 3.81 -3.77
C PRO A 71 -2.83 3.03 -4.76
N ASP A 72 -3.25 2.90 -6.01
CA ASP A 72 -2.48 2.23 -7.04
C ASP A 72 -1.22 3.01 -7.41
N VAL A 73 -1.24 4.35 -7.30
CA VAL A 73 -0.10 5.23 -7.60
C VAL A 73 1.01 5.02 -6.56
N TRP A 74 0.71 5.13 -5.27
CA TRP A 74 1.74 4.93 -4.23
C TRP A 74 2.24 3.49 -4.17
N LYS A 75 1.39 2.50 -4.47
CA LYS A 75 1.81 1.09 -4.58
C LYS A 75 2.82 0.89 -5.70
N LYS A 76 2.54 1.42 -6.90
CA LYS A 76 3.46 1.37 -8.04
C LYS A 76 4.78 2.07 -7.71
N GLN A 77 4.74 3.20 -7.01
CA GLN A 77 5.96 3.89 -6.60
C GLN A 77 6.82 3.07 -5.64
N ALA A 78 6.21 2.42 -4.63
CA ALA A 78 6.93 1.55 -3.70
C ALA A 78 7.56 0.34 -4.43
N GLN A 79 6.84 -0.25 -5.39
CA GLN A 79 7.33 -1.34 -6.23
C GLN A 79 8.49 -0.90 -7.13
N LEU A 80 8.37 0.25 -7.78
CA LEU A 80 9.43 0.81 -8.64
C LEU A 80 10.72 1.03 -7.85
N ARG A 81 10.64 1.62 -6.65
CA ARG A 81 11.82 1.80 -5.78
C ARG A 81 12.44 0.47 -5.37
N ASN A 82 11.62 -0.55 -5.09
CA ASN A 82 12.12 -1.89 -4.81
C ASN A 82 12.91 -2.47 -6.00
N GLN A 83 12.36 -2.36 -7.22
CA GLN A 83 13.04 -2.82 -8.44
C GLN A 83 14.34 -2.07 -8.69
N GLN A 84 14.37 -0.75 -8.43
CA GLN A 84 15.58 0.07 -8.53
C GLN A 84 16.67 -0.39 -7.56
N LEU A 85 16.32 -0.71 -6.30
CA LEU A 85 17.25 -1.25 -5.30
C LEU A 85 17.73 -2.65 -5.64
N GLU A 86 16.84 -3.53 -6.10
CA GLU A 86 17.21 -4.88 -6.56
C GLU A 86 18.17 -4.84 -7.75
N ALA A 87 17.95 -3.93 -8.70
CA ALA A 87 18.85 -3.73 -9.82
C ALA A 87 20.21 -3.16 -9.37
N CYS A 88 20.21 -2.26 -8.39
CA CYS A 88 21.44 -1.75 -7.79
C CYS A 88 22.23 -2.84 -7.05
N ALA A 89 21.57 -3.72 -6.32
CA ALA A 89 22.20 -4.79 -5.54
C ALA A 89 22.91 -5.85 -6.42
N LYS A 90 22.63 -5.88 -7.73
CA LYS A 90 23.25 -6.77 -8.71
C LYS A 90 24.48 -6.17 -9.41
N LYS A 91 24.76 -4.89 -9.18
CA LYS A 91 25.94 -4.19 -9.74
C LYS A 91 27.19 -4.52 -8.92
#